data_AF-A0A7S4PY79-F1
#
_entry.id   AF-A0A7S4PY79-F1
#
_cell.length_a   1.000
_cell.length_b   1.000
_cell.length_c   1.000
_cell.angle_alpha   90.00
_cell.angle_beta   90.00
_cell.angle_gamma   90.00
#
_symmetry.space_group_name_H-M   'P 1'
#
loop_
_entity.id
_entity.type
_entity.pdbx_description
1 polymer ?
#
loop_
_entity_poly.entity_id
_entity_poly.type
_entity_poly.pdbx_seq_one_letter_code
_entity_poly.pdbx_strand_id
1 'polypeptide(L)'
;MDEGSAPALVDFWATFVRNESRLSVDTGADMSSARFFLRWARVFTASDAVLNEIVRNCVFGFLTVVLHALPLLDYERGRKEALAMLQAAQVVWSAVSGMEGFGALSEEAALLGWDVQSISGTLRSYAEVLGGAPSTGPGCGGLKFYVYPPPPQPPPPPVDGDTGAGAARPGRVGENSAAALLREGPAGYLRALAQSPLQCLFGMYGTELLYHRFVSSTGCRVAEPEHADLFFIPSYFKCIEVINYADHFNVDRAGEDEAALLFHQTLAHVRQAGPWFDRHDGADHVVLFSWGRFPCRLPGWREAIRSAIALQVEDRCEDLNSEEPQSTFSRWKDIIIPGHIDRWRALELRRQNQASSKRDVLIAFHGRHGNNTDSYSNVSVRTRILEMEGLPGVSVGGFIEDYHELLGMSIFCLAPRGITPWTIHLYVAIMAGCIPIILSDHFELPFQDRLNWQSFSIRWPENRTGRELYQHLLSIPVDVIHAMKREVDEHACWFDYYSSKSGCSPYVATLATLERRLQQRPRYAGRWWSPEPVPS
;
A
#
# COMPACT_ATOMS: atom_id res chain seq x y z
N MET A 1 16.35 -31.15 -8.81
CA MET A 1 16.86 -30.38 -9.96
C MET A 1 18.32 -30.74 -10.03
N ASP A 2 18.82 -31.15 -11.20
CA ASP A 2 20.24 -31.34 -11.41
C ASP A 2 20.92 -29.99 -11.14
N GLU A 3 21.69 -29.89 -10.06
CA GLU A 3 22.55 -28.74 -9.82
C GLU A 3 23.62 -28.80 -10.91
N GLY A 4 23.43 -28.02 -11.98
CA GLY A 4 24.37 -27.94 -13.09
C GLY A 4 25.78 -27.61 -12.62
N SER A 5 26.76 -27.73 -13.52
CA SER A 5 28.16 -27.43 -13.22
C SER A 5 28.34 -26.03 -12.64
N ALA A 6 29.39 -25.81 -11.82
CA ALA A 6 29.68 -24.51 -11.20
C ALA A 6 29.61 -23.30 -12.19
N PRO A 7 30.04 -23.40 -13.47
CA PRO A 7 29.83 -22.35 -14.46
C PRO A 7 28.36 -22.01 -14.76
N ALA A 8 27.45 -22.99 -14.73
CA ALA A 8 26.02 -22.77 -14.93
C ALA A 8 25.36 -22.04 -13.74
N LEU A 9 25.87 -22.27 -12.52
CA LEU A 9 25.49 -21.50 -11.33
C LEU A 9 26.01 -20.06 -11.40
N VAL A 10 27.26 -19.86 -11.83
CA VAL A 10 27.84 -18.51 -12.04
C VAL A 10 27.03 -17.73 -13.08
N ASP A 11 26.62 -18.35 -14.18
CA ASP A 11 25.80 -17.71 -15.22
C ASP A 11 24.36 -17.44 -14.74
N PHE A 12 23.78 -18.33 -13.93
CA PHE A 12 22.51 -18.08 -13.24
C PHE A 12 22.56 -16.84 -12.33
N TRP A 13 23.62 -16.70 -11.53
CA TRP A 13 23.81 -15.55 -10.65
C TRP A 13 24.04 -14.25 -11.44
N ALA A 14 24.93 -14.30 -12.42
CA ALA A 14 25.33 -13.13 -13.20
C ALA A 14 24.20 -12.65 -14.13
N THR A 15 23.43 -13.55 -14.73
CA THR A 15 22.52 -13.18 -15.82
C THR A 15 21.07 -13.07 -15.36
N PHE A 16 20.63 -13.94 -14.45
CA PHE A 16 19.23 -14.00 -14.03
C PHE A 16 18.99 -13.29 -12.69
N VAL A 17 19.69 -13.68 -11.64
CA VAL A 17 19.45 -13.12 -10.28
C VAL A 17 19.92 -11.68 -10.16
N ARG A 18 20.99 -11.30 -10.86
CA ARG A 18 21.51 -9.93 -10.81
C ARG A 18 20.50 -8.89 -11.28
N ASN A 19 19.75 -9.16 -12.34
CA ASN A 19 18.73 -8.22 -12.84
C ASN A 19 17.62 -8.00 -11.79
N GLU A 20 17.41 -9.01 -10.94
CA GLU A 20 16.45 -9.01 -9.85
C GLU A 20 17.02 -8.40 -8.55
N SER A 21 18.28 -7.96 -8.52
CA SER A 21 18.90 -7.29 -7.36
C SER A 21 18.39 -5.88 -7.10
N ARG A 22 17.79 -5.27 -8.13
CA ARG A 22 17.01 -4.03 -8.02
C ARG A 22 15.63 -4.27 -7.42
N LEU A 23 15.30 -5.52 -7.04
CA LEU A 23 14.08 -5.81 -6.34
C LEU A 23 14.01 -4.92 -5.12
N SER A 24 12.93 -4.16 -5.14
CA SER A 24 12.46 -3.54 -3.96
C SER A 24 11.31 -4.31 -3.37
N VAL A 25 11.20 -4.26 -2.05
CA VAL A 25 10.12 -4.84 -1.23
C VAL A 25 8.77 -4.71 -1.92
N ASP A 26 8.50 -3.57 -2.56
CA ASP A 26 7.16 -3.23 -3.04
C ASP A 26 6.98 -3.22 -4.58
N THR A 27 7.97 -3.61 -5.39
CA THR A 27 7.61 -4.21 -6.70
C THR A 27 7.01 -5.60 -6.50
N GLY A 28 7.31 -6.21 -5.33
CA GLY A 28 7.03 -7.59 -5.04
C GLY A 28 7.76 -8.49 -6.04
N ALA A 29 8.29 -9.62 -5.56
CA ALA A 29 8.24 -10.75 -6.46
C ALA A 29 6.74 -11.02 -6.65
N ASP A 30 6.21 -10.90 -7.87
CA ASP A 30 4.88 -11.45 -8.13
C ASP A 30 4.88 -12.93 -7.67
N MET A 31 3.72 -13.49 -7.35
CA MET A 31 3.67 -14.82 -6.74
C MET A 31 4.33 -15.92 -7.59
N SER A 32 4.43 -15.73 -8.91
CA SER A 32 5.19 -16.61 -9.81
C SER A 32 6.70 -16.47 -9.58
N SER A 33 7.21 -15.24 -9.58
CA SER A 33 8.61 -14.94 -9.28
C SER A 33 9.01 -15.40 -7.88
N ALA A 34 8.18 -15.12 -6.86
CA ALA A 34 8.41 -15.55 -5.49
C ALA A 34 8.48 -17.09 -5.39
N ARG A 35 7.66 -17.80 -6.17
CA ARG A 35 7.65 -19.27 -6.25
C ARG A 35 8.88 -19.84 -6.89
N PHE A 36 9.39 -19.17 -7.92
CA PHE A 36 10.69 -19.50 -8.51
C PHE A 36 11.82 -19.37 -7.46
N PHE A 37 11.91 -18.21 -6.80
CA PHE A 37 12.97 -17.94 -5.83
C PHE A 37 12.87 -18.79 -4.57
N LEU A 38 11.67 -19.14 -4.09
CA LEU A 38 11.50 -20.02 -2.94
C LEU A 38 12.09 -21.43 -3.17
N ARG A 39 12.06 -21.94 -4.41
CA ARG A 39 12.71 -23.23 -4.73
C ARG A 39 14.22 -23.15 -4.51
N TRP A 40 14.84 -22.05 -4.93
CA TRP A 40 16.26 -21.80 -4.75
C TRP A 40 16.63 -21.53 -3.29
N ALA A 41 15.83 -20.74 -2.57
CA ALA A 41 16.03 -20.51 -1.15
C ALA A 41 16.12 -21.83 -0.36
N ARG A 42 15.26 -22.80 -0.67
CA ARG A 42 15.30 -24.15 -0.06
C ARG A 42 16.56 -24.93 -0.37
N VAL A 43 17.07 -24.84 -1.60
CA VAL A 43 18.34 -25.47 -2.00
C VAL A 43 19.49 -24.85 -1.21
N PHE A 44 19.51 -23.53 -1.11
CA PHE A 44 20.61 -22.80 -0.47
C PHE A 44 20.65 -22.98 1.05
N THR A 45 19.49 -23.21 1.67
CA THR A 45 19.39 -23.49 3.10
C THR A 45 19.31 -24.98 3.42
N ALA A 46 19.63 -25.87 2.47
CA ALA A 46 19.55 -27.31 2.68
C ALA A 46 20.65 -27.85 3.62
N SER A 47 21.83 -27.21 3.64
CA SER A 47 22.90 -27.50 4.59
C SER A 47 23.84 -26.31 4.79
N ASP A 48 24.51 -26.25 5.94
CA ASP A 48 25.50 -25.21 6.23
C ASP A 48 26.67 -25.20 5.25
N ALA A 49 27.06 -26.35 4.70
CA ALA A 49 28.14 -26.44 3.72
C ALA A 49 27.78 -25.71 2.42
N VAL A 50 26.59 -25.97 1.88
CA VAL A 50 26.07 -25.32 0.67
C VAL A 50 25.87 -23.82 0.90
N LEU A 51 25.28 -23.44 2.04
CA LEU A 51 25.08 -22.03 2.39
C LEU A 51 26.41 -21.27 2.46
N ASN A 52 27.41 -21.84 3.14
CA ASN A 52 28.73 -21.23 3.28
C ASN A 52 29.48 -21.11 1.94
N GLU A 53 29.26 -22.02 1.02
CA GLU A 53 29.87 -21.96 -0.32
C GLU A 53 29.21 -20.88 -1.19
N ILE A 54 27.88 -20.78 -1.14
CA ILE A 54 27.13 -19.77 -1.89
C ILE A 54 27.41 -18.37 -1.33
N VAL A 55 27.41 -18.19 -0.01
CA VAL A 55 27.70 -16.88 0.60
C VAL A 55 29.12 -16.43 0.28
N ARG A 56 30.08 -17.36 0.21
CA ARG A 56 31.47 -17.05 -0.19
C ARG A 56 31.59 -16.59 -1.65
N ASN A 57 30.81 -17.19 -2.55
CA ASN A 57 30.94 -16.94 -3.99
C ASN A 57 29.95 -15.87 -4.52
N CYS A 58 28.79 -15.71 -3.90
CA CYS A 58 27.71 -14.85 -4.39
C CYS A 58 26.74 -14.41 -3.28
N VAL A 59 27.26 -13.69 -2.27
CA VAL A 59 26.43 -13.16 -1.16
C VAL A 59 25.24 -12.32 -1.63
N PHE A 60 25.44 -11.41 -2.60
CA PHE A 60 24.36 -10.53 -3.08
C PHE A 60 23.27 -11.32 -3.83
N GLY A 61 23.65 -12.39 -4.52
CA GLY A 61 22.70 -13.31 -5.14
C GLY A 61 21.86 -14.06 -4.11
N PHE A 62 22.50 -14.62 -3.07
CA PHE A 62 21.80 -15.26 -1.97
C PHE A 62 20.78 -14.33 -1.31
N LEU A 63 21.20 -13.10 -0.97
CA LEU A 63 20.31 -12.11 -0.36
C LEU A 63 19.14 -11.77 -1.27
N THR A 64 19.39 -11.58 -2.57
CA THR A 64 18.34 -11.33 -3.56
C THR A 64 17.32 -12.47 -3.57
N VAL A 65 17.75 -13.72 -3.67
CA VAL A 65 16.87 -14.90 -3.68
C VAL A 65 16.01 -14.99 -2.42
N VAL A 66 16.62 -14.77 -1.25
CA VAL A 66 15.87 -14.80 0.02
C VAL A 66 14.81 -13.70 0.05
N LEU A 67 15.18 -12.47 -0.29
CA LEU A 67 14.26 -11.32 -0.26
C LEU A 67 13.06 -11.51 -1.20
N HIS A 68 13.27 -12.09 -2.39
CA HIS A 68 12.20 -12.45 -3.33
C HIS A 68 11.28 -13.57 -2.81
N ALA A 69 11.80 -14.51 -2.02
CA ALA A 69 11.03 -15.64 -1.53
C ALA A 69 10.11 -15.30 -0.34
N LEU A 70 10.40 -14.20 0.40
CA LEU A 70 9.72 -13.86 1.65
C LEU A 70 8.20 -13.69 1.55
N PRO A 71 7.62 -12.99 0.54
CA PRO A 71 6.16 -12.85 0.44
C PRO A 71 5.44 -14.19 0.32
N LEU A 72 5.93 -15.09 -0.53
CA LEU A 72 5.34 -16.41 -0.69
C LEU A 72 5.56 -17.28 0.54
N LEU A 73 6.70 -17.17 1.20
CA LEU A 73 6.99 -17.91 2.43
C LEU A 73 6.03 -17.49 3.57
N ASP A 74 5.83 -16.19 3.77
CA ASP A 74 4.86 -15.66 4.74
C ASP A 74 3.43 -16.12 4.41
N TYR A 75 3.08 -16.11 3.12
CA TYR A 75 1.76 -16.50 2.64
C TYR A 75 1.45 -18.01 2.79
N GLU A 76 2.34 -18.88 2.31
CA GLU A 76 2.11 -20.34 2.26
C GLU A 76 2.53 -21.06 3.56
N ARG A 77 3.58 -20.58 4.21
CA ARG A 77 4.17 -21.26 5.38
C ARG A 77 3.93 -20.50 6.68
N GLY A 78 3.65 -19.21 6.59
CA GLY A 78 3.32 -18.37 7.73
C GLY A 78 4.50 -17.52 8.22
N ARG A 79 4.16 -16.49 8.97
CA ARG A 79 5.07 -15.45 9.46
C ARG A 79 6.28 -15.95 10.22
N LYS A 80 6.14 -17.03 10.98
CA LYS A 80 7.24 -17.58 11.79
C LYS A 80 8.38 -18.09 10.89
N GLU A 81 8.06 -18.78 9.80
CA GLU A 81 9.06 -19.27 8.85
C GLU A 81 9.68 -18.12 8.04
N ALA A 82 8.86 -17.15 7.61
CA ALA A 82 9.35 -15.95 6.94
C ALA A 82 10.34 -15.15 7.81
N LEU A 83 10.03 -14.98 9.10
CA LEU A 83 10.92 -14.33 10.07
C LEU A 83 12.24 -15.08 10.25
N ALA A 84 12.20 -16.41 10.36
CA ALA A 84 13.42 -17.20 10.49
C ALA A 84 14.34 -17.04 9.26
N MET A 85 13.76 -17.07 8.06
CA MET A 85 14.50 -16.86 6.81
C MET A 85 15.07 -15.44 6.71
N LEU A 86 14.29 -14.42 7.08
CA LEU A 86 14.75 -13.04 7.13
C LEU A 86 15.92 -12.87 8.11
N GLN A 87 15.83 -13.44 9.31
CA GLN A 87 16.88 -13.39 10.31
C GLN A 87 18.18 -14.04 9.80
N ALA A 88 18.09 -15.17 9.11
CA ALA A 88 19.26 -15.79 8.47
C ALA A 88 19.94 -14.86 7.46
N ALA A 89 19.15 -14.20 6.59
CA ALA A 89 19.68 -13.20 5.67
C ALA A 89 20.30 -11.98 6.39
N GLN A 90 19.71 -11.52 7.49
CA GLN A 90 20.26 -10.42 8.30
C GLN A 90 21.59 -10.77 8.95
N VAL A 91 21.76 -12.00 9.43
CA VAL A 91 23.03 -12.50 9.98
C VAL A 91 24.10 -12.49 8.89
N VAL A 92 23.80 -13.02 7.70
CA VAL A 92 24.72 -13.02 6.55
C VAL A 92 25.10 -11.60 6.15
N TRP A 93 24.12 -10.69 6.02
CA TRP A 93 24.38 -9.29 5.69
C TRP A 93 25.26 -8.60 6.74
N SER A 94 24.97 -8.81 8.03
CA SER A 94 25.73 -8.19 9.12
C SER A 94 27.17 -8.69 9.16
N ALA A 95 27.37 -9.99 8.92
CA ALA A 95 28.70 -10.58 8.82
C ALA A 95 29.51 -9.96 7.68
N VAL A 96 28.90 -9.82 6.48
CA VAL A 96 29.61 -9.31 5.29
C VAL A 96 29.83 -7.81 5.32
N SER A 97 28.81 -7.03 5.71
CA SER A 97 28.91 -5.57 5.81
C SER A 97 29.86 -5.09 6.91
N GLY A 98 30.16 -5.94 7.90
CA GLY A 98 31.13 -5.67 8.96
C GLY A 98 32.58 -6.06 8.62
N MET A 99 32.85 -6.70 7.47
CA MET A 99 34.21 -7.13 7.11
C MET A 99 35.07 -5.95 6.64
N GLU A 100 36.36 -6.02 6.96
CA GLU A 100 37.37 -5.13 6.36
C GLU A 100 37.41 -5.38 4.83
N GLY A 101 37.28 -4.31 4.04
CA GLY A 101 37.20 -4.41 2.57
C GLY A 101 35.78 -4.51 1.98
N PHE A 102 34.71 -4.43 2.80
CA PHE A 102 33.33 -4.40 2.27
C PHE A 102 33.08 -3.29 1.24
N GLY A 103 33.70 -2.11 1.40
CA GLY A 103 33.58 -1.02 0.44
C GLY A 103 34.04 -1.43 -0.96
N ALA A 104 35.21 -2.07 -1.07
CA ALA A 104 35.73 -2.57 -2.34
C ALA A 104 34.85 -3.68 -2.93
N LEU A 105 34.38 -4.62 -2.09
CA LEU A 105 33.44 -5.67 -2.51
C LEU A 105 32.13 -5.09 -3.04
N SER A 106 31.60 -4.05 -2.39
CA SER A 106 30.37 -3.37 -2.80
C SER A 106 30.55 -2.63 -4.12
N GLU A 107 31.69 -1.97 -4.33
CA GLU A 107 32.02 -1.29 -5.59
C GLU A 107 32.20 -2.29 -6.74
N GLU A 108 32.91 -3.40 -6.50
CA GLU A 108 33.06 -4.47 -7.48
C GLU A 108 31.71 -5.09 -7.86
N ALA A 109 30.84 -5.36 -6.87
CA ALA A 109 29.50 -5.84 -7.14
C ALA A 109 28.67 -4.83 -7.95
N ALA A 110 28.76 -3.54 -7.67
CA ALA A 110 28.10 -2.49 -8.43
C ALA A 110 28.60 -2.42 -9.88
N LEU A 111 29.92 -2.54 -10.11
CA LEU A 111 30.50 -2.64 -11.46
C LEU A 111 30.02 -3.87 -12.21
N LEU A 112 29.80 -4.97 -11.49
CA LEU A 112 29.19 -6.18 -12.03
C LEU A 112 27.68 -6.03 -12.25
N GLY A 113 27.04 -4.93 -11.84
CA GLY A 113 25.61 -4.63 -12.08
C GLY A 113 24.66 -4.97 -10.94
N TRP A 114 25.17 -5.30 -9.74
CA TRP A 114 24.35 -5.52 -8.55
C TRP A 114 23.92 -4.20 -7.90
N ASP A 115 22.66 -4.12 -7.48
CA ASP A 115 22.17 -3.00 -6.67
C ASP A 115 22.25 -3.30 -5.17
N VAL A 116 23.46 -3.15 -4.62
CA VAL A 116 23.75 -3.41 -3.20
C VAL A 116 22.92 -2.51 -2.27
N GLN A 117 22.62 -1.28 -2.70
CA GLN A 117 21.82 -0.35 -1.91
C GLN A 117 20.38 -0.83 -1.79
N SER A 118 19.77 -1.23 -2.91
CA SER A 118 18.42 -1.81 -2.92
C SER A 118 18.32 -3.07 -2.06
N ILE A 119 19.28 -4.01 -2.17
CA ILE A 119 19.32 -5.21 -1.33
C ILE A 119 19.31 -4.85 0.16
N SER A 120 20.20 -3.94 0.58
CA SER A 120 20.31 -3.53 1.98
C SER A 120 19.06 -2.80 2.49
N GLY A 121 18.44 -1.96 1.65
CA GLY A 121 17.22 -1.23 1.95
C GLY A 121 16.01 -2.15 2.09
N THR A 122 15.89 -3.14 1.20
CA THR A 122 14.83 -4.15 1.22
C THR A 122 14.92 -5.03 2.46
N LEU A 123 16.12 -5.47 2.82
CA LEU A 123 16.35 -6.26 4.03
C LEU A 123 15.93 -5.51 5.31
N ARG A 124 16.30 -4.23 5.43
CA ARG A 124 15.90 -3.38 6.56
C ARG A 124 14.38 -3.19 6.61
N SER A 125 13.77 -2.93 5.46
CA SER A 125 12.33 -2.69 5.35
C SER A 125 11.51 -3.92 5.75
N TYR A 126 11.89 -5.12 5.30
CA TYR A 126 11.23 -6.35 5.76
C TYR A 126 11.42 -6.60 7.25
N ALA A 127 12.57 -6.25 7.83
CA ALA A 127 12.81 -6.39 9.26
C ALA A 127 11.85 -5.55 10.10
N GLU A 128 11.60 -4.31 9.70
CA GLU A 128 10.64 -3.44 10.37
C GLU A 128 9.19 -3.95 10.20
N VAL A 129 8.86 -4.45 9.00
CA VAL A 129 7.51 -4.90 8.66
C VAL A 129 7.15 -6.24 9.31
N LEU A 130 8.06 -7.21 9.31
CA LEU A 130 7.85 -8.56 9.84
C LEU A 130 8.20 -8.65 11.33
N GLY A 131 9.27 -7.98 11.75
CA GLY A 131 9.83 -8.05 13.12
C GLY A 131 8.96 -7.38 14.18
N GLY A 132 7.90 -6.68 13.79
CA GLY A 132 6.84 -6.25 14.69
C GLY A 132 7.24 -5.17 15.69
N ALA A 133 8.38 -4.50 15.52
CA ALA A 133 8.59 -3.22 16.18
C ALA A 133 7.63 -2.23 15.52
N PRO A 134 6.58 -1.75 16.22
CA PRO A 134 5.94 -0.54 15.75
C PRO A 134 7.08 0.47 15.67
N SER A 135 7.32 1.06 14.50
CA SER A 135 7.98 2.36 14.52
C SER A 135 7.26 3.19 15.58
N THR A 136 7.97 4.06 16.30
CA THR A 136 7.38 5.05 17.21
C THR A 136 6.49 5.98 16.40
N GLY A 137 5.37 5.45 15.94
CA GLY A 137 4.33 6.14 15.23
C GLY A 137 3.70 7.13 16.18
N PRO A 138 3.02 8.13 15.63
CA PRO A 138 2.30 9.08 16.46
C PRO A 138 1.33 8.32 17.36
N GLY A 139 1.30 8.64 18.66
CA GLY A 139 0.25 8.12 19.54
C GLY A 139 -1.13 8.58 19.05
N CYS A 140 -2.21 7.91 19.49
CA CYS A 140 -3.55 8.22 19.00
C CYS A 140 -4.17 9.53 19.50
N GLY A 141 -3.37 10.46 20.03
CA GLY A 141 -3.85 11.78 20.48
C GLY A 141 -4.93 11.72 21.57
N GLY A 142 -5.05 10.58 22.27
CA GLY A 142 -6.11 10.33 23.25
C GLY A 142 -7.29 9.51 22.74
N LEU A 143 -7.47 9.36 21.42
CA LEU A 143 -8.50 8.49 20.85
C LEU A 143 -8.20 7.02 21.12
N LYS A 144 -9.23 6.29 21.54
CA LYS A 144 -9.20 4.86 21.82
C LYS A 144 -9.97 4.08 20.77
N PHE A 145 -9.33 3.08 20.18
CA PHE A 145 -9.93 2.24 19.16
C PHE A 145 -10.23 0.84 19.70
N TYR A 146 -11.46 0.36 19.54
CA TYR A 146 -11.73 -1.06 19.54
C TYR A 146 -11.54 -1.59 18.12
N VAL A 147 -10.69 -2.61 17.96
CA VAL A 147 -10.44 -3.24 16.66
C VAL A 147 -11.17 -4.58 16.66
N TYR A 148 -12.12 -4.76 15.74
CA TYR A 148 -12.86 -6.03 15.67
C TYR A 148 -11.89 -7.19 15.45
N PRO A 149 -11.90 -8.23 16.32
CA PRO A 149 -11.10 -9.42 16.10
C PRO A 149 -11.65 -10.19 14.90
N PRO A 150 -10.85 -11.07 14.25
CA PRO A 150 -11.40 -11.99 13.27
C PRO A 150 -12.38 -12.97 13.94
N PRO A 151 -13.34 -13.55 13.20
CA PRO A 151 -14.26 -14.56 13.73
C PRO A 151 -13.48 -15.77 14.29
N PRO A 152 -13.96 -16.37 15.40
CA PRO A 152 -13.33 -17.56 15.98
C PRO A 152 -13.32 -18.73 14.99
N GLN A 153 -12.36 -19.64 15.13
CA GLN A 153 -12.35 -20.85 14.31
C GLN A 153 -13.63 -21.66 14.57
N PRO A 154 -14.31 -22.16 13.53
CA PRO A 154 -15.38 -23.13 13.74
C PRO A 154 -14.80 -24.37 14.45
N PRO A 155 -15.55 -25.01 15.35
CA PRO A 155 -15.11 -26.24 15.99
C PRO A 155 -14.79 -27.30 14.91
N PRO A 156 -13.75 -28.13 15.10
CA PRO A 156 -13.45 -29.19 14.15
C PRO A 156 -14.68 -30.10 13.98
N PRO A 157 -14.92 -30.63 12.77
CA PRO A 157 -16.00 -31.58 12.58
C PRO A 157 -15.81 -32.75 13.56
N PRO A 158 -16.90 -33.31 14.12
CA PRO A 158 -16.79 -34.48 14.97
C PRO A 158 -16.04 -35.56 14.19
N VAL A 159 -14.98 -36.09 14.81
CA VAL A 159 -14.21 -37.19 14.23
C VAL A 159 -15.14 -38.40 14.28
N ASP A 160 -15.77 -38.71 13.15
CA ASP A 160 -16.48 -39.98 12.99
C ASP A 160 -15.45 -41.08 13.23
N GLY A 161 -15.74 -41.90 14.25
CA GLY A 161 -14.85 -42.95 14.70
C GLY A 161 -14.50 -43.90 13.56
N ASP A 162 -13.21 -44.23 13.52
CA ASP A 162 -12.66 -45.43 12.93
C ASP A 162 -12.51 -45.45 11.40
N THR A 163 -11.33 -45.01 10.91
CA THR A 163 -10.55 -45.80 9.95
C THR A 163 -9.07 -45.39 9.98
N GLY A 164 -8.22 -46.32 10.42
CA GLY A 164 -6.88 -46.54 9.85
C GLY A 164 -5.82 -45.46 10.04
N ALA A 165 -4.82 -45.78 10.88
CA ALA A 165 -3.55 -45.08 11.01
C ALA A 165 -2.88 -44.82 9.63
N GLY A 166 -3.08 -43.61 9.10
CA GLY A 166 -2.30 -43.05 7.99
C GLY A 166 -1.19 -42.18 8.56
N ALA A 167 0.05 -42.63 8.40
CA ALA A 167 1.26 -41.92 8.80
C ALA A 167 1.23 -40.43 8.38
N ALA A 168 1.50 -39.54 9.34
CA ALA A 168 1.73 -38.13 9.09
C ALA A 168 2.91 -37.99 8.10
N ARG A 169 2.61 -37.57 6.86
CA ARG A 169 3.63 -37.20 5.88
C ARG A 169 4.37 -35.94 6.36
N PRO A 170 5.71 -35.90 6.31
CA PRO A 170 6.47 -34.73 6.74
C PRO A 170 6.27 -33.57 5.75
N GLY A 171 5.97 -32.38 6.30
CA GLY A 171 6.00 -31.10 5.57
C GLY A 171 4.67 -30.57 5.01
N ARG A 172 3.53 -30.77 5.70
CA ARG A 172 2.27 -30.09 5.30
C ARG A 172 2.41 -28.57 5.42
N VAL A 173 1.82 -27.87 4.46
CA VAL A 173 1.55 -26.42 4.44
C VAL A 173 1.10 -25.99 5.85
N GLY A 174 1.62 -24.87 6.36
CA GLY A 174 1.30 -24.42 7.71
C GLY A 174 -0.22 -24.38 7.88
N GLU A 175 -0.78 -25.22 8.77
CA GLU A 175 -2.23 -25.41 8.93
C GLU A 175 -2.97 -24.11 9.27
N ASN A 176 -2.24 -23.09 9.76
CA ASN A 176 -2.73 -21.74 10.05
C ASN A 176 -2.13 -20.64 9.14
N SER A 177 -1.55 -20.98 7.98
CA SER A 177 -1.05 -19.99 7.03
C SER A 177 -2.20 -19.19 6.39
N ALA A 178 -1.90 -17.98 5.89
CA ALA A 178 -2.88 -17.18 5.17
C ALA A 178 -3.48 -17.94 3.97
N ALA A 179 -2.64 -18.67 3.22
CA ALA A 179 -3.09 -19.52 2.12
C ALA A 179 -4.03 -20.66 2.57
N ALA A 180 -3.78 -21.27 3.73
CA ALA A 180 -4.68 -22.31 4.28
C ALA A 180 -6.03 -21.74 4.68
N LEU A 181 -6.03 -20.59 5.36
CA LEU A 181 -7.26 -19.92 5.79
C LEU A 181 -8.10 -19.44 4.61
N LEU A 182 -7.49 -18.90 3.55
CA LEU A 182 -8.23 -18.50 2.35
C LEU A 182 -8.91 -19.69 1.64
N ARG A 183 -8.34 -20.90 1.73
CA ARG A 183 -8.97 -22.12 1.19
C ARG A 183 -10.19 -22.58 1.99
N GLU A 184 -10.37 -22.11 3.24
CA GLU A 184 -11.63 -22.28 3.98
C GLU A 184 -12.75 -21.40 3.42
N GLY A 185 -12.44 -20.63 2.37
CA GLY A 185 -13.35 -19.70 1.74
C GLY A 185 -13.71 -18.55 2.68
N PRO A 186 -14.91 -18.00 2.54
CA PRO A 186 -15.34 -16.79 3.25
C PRO A 186 -15.11 -16.84 4.78
N ALA A 187 -15.33 -18.01 5.40
CA ALA A 187 -15.12 -18.22 6.84
C ALA A 187 -13.66 -18.02 7.31
N GLY A 188 -12.68 -18.15 6.41
CA GLY A 188 -11.27 -17.98 6.70
C GLY A 188 -10.68 -16.65 6.23
N TYR A 189 -11.39 -15.85 5.42
CA TYR A 189 -10.85 -14.62 4.83
C TYR A 189 -10.38 -13.63 5.88
N LEU A 190 -11.24 -13.23 6.81
CA LEU A 190 -10.87 -12.26 7.86
C LEU A 190 -9.74 -12.77 8.75
N ARG A 191 -9.70 -14.08 9.02
CA ARG A 191 -8.59 -14.70 9.77
C ARG A 191 -7.28 -14.62 9.01
N ALA A 192 -7.28 -14.94 7.71
CA ALA A 192 -6.10 -14.86 6.86
C ALA A 192 -5.56 -13.43 6.78
N LEU A 193 -6.45 -12.47 6.57
CA LEU A 193 -6.11 -11.07 6.33
C LEU A 193 -5.64 -10.38 7.62
N ALA A 194 -6.21 -10.75 8.78
CA ALA A 194 -5.73 -10.29 10.08
C ALA A 194 -4.27 -10.70 10.38
N GLN A 195 -3.77 -11.78 9.76
CA GLN A 195 -2.34 -12.16 9.85
C GLN A 195 -1.42 -11.20 9.07
N SER A 196 -1.99 -10.20 8.39
CA SER A 196 -1.25 -9.10 7.81
C SER A 196 -0.21 -9.54 6.77
N PRO A 197 -0.60 -10.40 5.81
CA PRO A 197 0.35 -11.13 4.99
C PRO A 197 1.10 -10.17 4.06
N LEU A 198 2.40 -10.44 3.84
CA LEU A 198 3.31 -9.50 3.18
C LEU A 198 2.83 -9.03 1.81
N GLN A 199 2.21 -9.90 1.03
CA GLN A 199 1.72 -9.56 -0.31
C GLN A 199 0.69 -8.43 -0.32
N CYS A 200 0.08 -8.10 0.82
CA CYS A 200 -0.89 -7.01 0.95
C CYS A 200 -0.33 -5.71 1.48
N LEU A 201 0.99 -5.62 1.67
CA LEU A 201 1.65 -4.38 2.09
C LEU A 201 1.91 -3.42 0.93
N PHE A 202 1.92 -3.93 -0.30
CA PHE A 202 2.47 -3.22 -1.45
C PHE A 202 1.43 -2.41 -2.21
N GLY A 203 1.89 -1.50 -3.04
CA GLY A 203 1.06 -0.62 -3.84
C GLY A 203 -0.02 0.08 -3.01
N MET A 204 -1.10 0.48 -3.66
CA MET A 204 -2.11 1.33 -3.05
C MET A 204 -2.91 0.61 -1.94
N TYR A 205 -2.92 -0.72 -1.94
CA TYR A 205 -3.66 -1.56 -1.00
C TYR A 205 -2.97 -1.75 0.35
N GLY A 206 -1.66 -1.50 0.43
CA GLY A 206 -0.92 -1.42 1.69
C GLY A 206 -1.60 -0.54 2.75
N THR A 207 -2.35 0.47 2.32
CA THR A 207 -3.14 1.35 3.18
C THR A 207 -4.01 0.60 4.20
N GLU A 208 -4.68 -0.50 3.81
CA GLU A 208 -5.55 -1.28 4.71
C GLU A 208 -4.76 -1.88 5.86
N LEU A 209 -3.61 -2.45 5.52
CA LEU A 209 -2.73 -3.07 6.47
C LEU A 209 -2.06 -2.04 7.38
N LEU A 210 -1.63 -0.91 6.80
CA LEU A 210 -0.98 0.18 7.51
C LEU A 210 -1.89 0.79 8.58
N TYR A 211 -3.14 1.12 8.24
CA TYR A 211 -4.10 1.61 9.23
C TYR A 211 -4.44 0.57 10.29
N HIS A 212 -4.67 -0.69 9.90
CA HIS A 212 -4.96 -1.73 10.88
C HIS A 212 -3.81 -1.92 11.87
N ARG A 213 -2.56 -2.00 11.39
CA ARG A 213 -1.37 -2.07 12.27
C ARG A 213 -1.25 -0.84 13.17
N PHE A 214 -1.50 0.34 12.62
CA PHE A 214 -1.44 1.60 13.35
C PHE A 214 -2.42 1.62 14.53
N VAL A 215 -3.71 1.34 14.28
CA VAL A 215 -4.74 1.36 15.34
C VAL A 215 -4.64 0.16 16.29
N SER A 216 -4.07 -0.96 15.84
CA SER A 216 -3.80 -2.14 16.67
C SER A 216 -2.57 -2.01 17.57
N SER A 217 -1.80 -0.93 17.44
CA SER A 217 -0.64 -0.67 18.29
C SER A 217 -1.05 -0.44 19.76
N THR A 218 -0.16 -0.79 20.69
CA THR A 218 -0.42 -0.83 22.14
C THR A 218 -0.77 0.53 22.76
N GLY A 219 -0.58 1.64 22.03
CA GLY A 219 -0.93 3.00 22.48
C GLY A 219 -2.30 3.52 22.00
N CYS A 220 -2.99 2.78 21.14
CA CYS A 220 -4.25 3.19 20.49
C CYS A 220 -5.41 2.25 20.81
N ARG A 221 -5.12 0.96 20.89
CA ARG A 221 -6.12 -0.10 21.02
C ARG A 221 -6.60 -0.26 22.47
N VAL A 222 -7.91 -0.43 22.64
CA VAL A 222 -8.50 -0.95 23.87
C VAL A 222 -8.91 -2.41 23.69
N ALA A 223 -8.82 -3.19 24.79
CA ALA A 223 -9.25 -4.58 24.80
C ALA A 223 -10.78 -4.70 24.84
N GLU A 224 -11.42 -3.88 25.69
CA GLU A 224 -12.86 -3.90 25.90
C GLU A 224 -13.56 -2.80 25.08
N PRO A 225 -14.63 -3.14 24.34
CA PRO A 225 -15.33 -2.20 23.46
C PRO A 225 -16.00 -1.04 24.19
N GLU A 226 -16.36 -1.19 25.47
CA GLU A 226 -16.92 -0.15 26.34
C GLU A 226 -16.01 1.07 26.50
N HIS A 227 -14.70 0.87 26.35
CA HIS A 227 -13.68 1.92 26.54
C HIS A 227 -13.29 2.62 25.23
N ALA A 228 -13.92 2.26 24.10
CA ALA A 228 -13.56 2.79 22.80
C ALA A 228 -14.33 4.06 22.44
N ASP A 229 -13.62 5.01 21.85
CA ASP A 229 -14.22 6.19 21.19
C ASP A 229 -14.66 5.85 19.76
N LEU A 230 -13.90 4.97 19.10
CA LEU A 230 -14.12 4.53 17.72
C LEU A 230 -13.93 3.02 17.59
N PHE A 231 -14.63 2.46 16.62
CA PHE A 231 -14.57 1.05 16.26
C PHE A 231 -13.93 0.91 14.88
N PHE A 232 -12.77 0.27 14.79
CA PHE A 232 -12.11 0.01 13.51
C PHE A 232 -12.55 -1.35 12.96
N ILE A 233 -13.05 -1.36 11.73
CA ILE A 233 -13.44 -2.58 11.00
C ILE A 233 -12.31 -2.96 10.04
N PRO A 234 -11.56 -4.05 10.29
CA PRO A 234 -10.57 -4.55 9.34
C PRO A 234 -11.27 -5.13 8.11
N SER A 235 -11.37 -4.34 7.04
CA SER A 235 -12.11 -4.70 5.82
C SER A 235 -11.30 -5.53 4.82
N TYR A 236 -10.05 -5.14 4.55
CA TYR A 236 -9.12 -5.84 3.65
C TYR A 236 -9.67 -6.15 2.25
N PHE A 237 -10.59 -5.32 1.78
CA PHE A 237 -11.36 -5.65 0.59
C PHE A 237 -10.52 -5.61 -0.68
N LYS A 238 -9.47 -4.77 -0.72
CA LYS A 238 -8.57 -4.75 -1.88
C LYS A 238 -7.55 -5.88 -1.82
N CYS A 239 -7.04 -6.19 -0.63
CA CYS A 239 -6.09 -7.29 -0.43
C CYS A 239 -6.65 -8.64 -0.93
N ILE A 240 -7.92 -8.96 -0.64
CA ILE A 240 -8.54 -10.21 -1.14
C ILE A 240 -8.62 -10.24 -2.68
N GLU A 241 -8.98 -9.12 -3.31
CA GLU A 241 -9.03 -9.01 -4.78
C GLU A 241 -7.63 -9.24 -5.39
N VAL A 242 -6.58 -8.70 -4.78
CA VAL A 242 -5.20 -8.84 -5.24
C VAL A 242 -4.70 -10.28 -5.11
N ILE A 243 -4.96 -10.93 -3.97
CA ILE A 243 -4.58 -12.33 -3.76
C ILE A 243 -5.25 -13.23 -4.80
N ASN A 244 -6.53 -13.00 -5.08
CA ASN A 244 -7.28 -13.77 -6.08
C ASN A 244 -6.77 -13.55 -7.52
N TYR A 245 -6.37 -12.31 -7.86
CA TYR A 245 -5.77 -12.00 -9.16
C TYR A 245 -4.41 -12.70 -9.35
N ALA A 246 -3.60 -12.79 -8.29
CA ALA A 246 -2.24 -13.34 -8.34
C ALA A 246 -2.19 -14.87 -8.34
N ASP A 247 -3.05 -15.56 -7.59
CA ASP A 247 -2.95 -17.01 -7.39
C ASP A 247 -3.78 -17.86 -8.38
N HIS A 248 -4.53 -17.25 -9.31
CA HIS A 248 -5.41 -17.95 -10.28
C HIS A 248 -6.34 -18.99 -9.62
N PHE A 249 -6.77 -18.78 -8.36
CA PHE A 249 -7.60 -19.77 -7.67
C PHE A 249 -8.96 -20.01 -8.33
N ASN A 250 -9.41 -19.11 -9.21
CA ASN A 250 -10.61 -19.33 -10.01
C ASN A 250 -10.70 -18.33 -11.17
N VAL A 251 -10.09 -18.65 -12.31
CA VAL A 251 -10.37 -17.96 -13.58
C VAL A 251 -11.79 -18.28 -14.10
N ASP A 252 -12.46 -19.27 -13.50
CA ASP A 252 -13.83 -19.62 -13.83
C ASP A 252 -14.81 -18.99 -12.81
N ARG A 253 -15.16 -17.72 -13.05
CA ARG A 253 -16.39 -17.01 -12.58
C ARG A 253 -16.44 -16.17 -11.28
N ALA A 254 -15.40 -15.98 -10.46
CA ALA A 254 -15.62 -15.52 -9.06
C ALA A 254 -14.99 -14.18 -8.58
N GLY A 255 -14.49 -13.30 -9.45
CA GLY A 255 -13.79 -12.08 -9.00
C GLY A 255 -14.65 -11.02 -8.30
N GLU A 256 -15.92 -10.88 -8.68
CA GLU A 256 -16.83 -9.86 -8.13
C GLU A 256 -17.60 -10.37 -6.88
N ASP A 257 -17.85 -11.68 -6.79
CA ASP A 257 -18.64 -12.27 -5.71
C ASP A 257 -17.88 -12.36 -4.38
N GLU A 258 -16.57 -12.60 -4.39
CA GLU A 258 -15.82 -12.84 -3.14
C GLU A 258 -15.60 -11.57 -2.31
N ALA A 259 -15.37 -10.42 -2.95
CA ALA A 259 -15.20 -9.16 -2.23
C ALA A 259 -16.54 -8.66 -1.65
N ALA A 260 -17.64 -8.85 -2.39
CA ALA A 260 -18.99 -8.61 -1.90
C ALA A 260 -19.35 -9.56 -0.75
N LEU A 261 -18.97 -10.83 -0.85
CA LEU A 261 -19.18 -11.82 0.20
C LEU A 261 -18.36 -11.48 1.46
N LEU A 262 -17.09 -11.08 1.31
CA LEU A 262 -16.27 -10.58 2.41
C LEU A 262 -16.92 -9.37 3.08
N PHE A 263 -17.45 -8.41 2.31
CA PHE A 263 -18.17 -7.27 2.85
C PHE A 263 -19.36 -7.70 3.72
N HIS A 264 -20.24 -8.56 3.18
CA HIS A 264 -21.41 -9.03 3.91
C HIS A 264 -21.06 -9.83 5.17
N GLN A 265 -20.02 -10.67 5.11
CA GLN A 265 -19.56 -11.43 6.26
C GLN A 265 -18.87 -10.56 7.31
N THR A 266 -18.10 -9.57 6.89
CA THR A 266 -17.50 -8.60 7.81
C THR A 266 -18.60 -7.87 8.57
N LEU A 267 -19.65 -7.42 7.87
CA LEU A 267 -20.77 -6.75 8.53
C LEU A 267 -21.56 -7.69 9.45
N ALA A 268 -21.82 -8.93 9.01
CA ALA A 268 -22.48 -9.94 9.83
C ALA A 268 -21.68 -10.22 11.11
N HIS A 269 -20.36 -10.38 10.99
CA HIS A 269 -19.44 -10.58 12.12
C HIS A 269 -19.43 -9.37 13.06
N VAL A 270 -19.35 -8.15 12.53
CA VAL A 270 -19.39 -6.90 13.29
C VAL A 270 -20.67 -6.79 14.12
N ARG A 271 -21.83 -7.18 13.57
CA ARG A 271 -23.12 -7.20 14.28
C ARG A 271 -23.26 -8.36 15.27
N GLN A 272 -22.68 -9.53 14.97
CA GLN A 272 -22.67 -10.68 15.87
C GLN A 272 -21.75 -10.48 17.09
N ALA A 273 -20.67 -9.71 16.93
CA ALA A 273 -19.70 -9.43 17.98
C ALA A 273 -20.28 -8.59 19.13
N GLY A 274 -21.42 -7.94 18.96
CA GLY A 274 -22.12 -7.22 20.03
C GLY A 274 -23.00 -6.06 19.53
N PRO A 275 -23.63 -5.31 20.45
CA PRO A 275 -24.56 -4.23 20.11
C PRO A 275 -23.88 -2.98 19.53
N TRP A 276 -22.55 -2.95 19.48
CA TRP A 276 -21.74 -1.76 19.25
C TRP A 276 -22.00 -1.07 17.92
N PHE A 277 -22.24 -1.84 16.86
CA PHE A 277 -22.57 -1.27 15.56
C PHE A 277 -23.97 -0.64 15.58
N ASP A 278 -24.98 -1.41 15.98
CA ASP A 278 -26.37 -0.98 15.90
C ASP A 278 -26.72 0.13 16.91
N ARG A 279 -25.97 0.28 18.01
CA ARG A 279 -26.20 1.34 19.04
C ARG A 279 -26.14 2.76 18.46
N HIS A 280 -25.37 2.95 17.40
CA HIS A 280 -25.13 4.23 16.75
C HIS A 280 -25.29 4.15 15.22
N ASP A 281 -25.93 3.08 14.71
CA ASP A 281 -26.05 2.82 13.26
C ASP A 281 -24.68 2.83 12.54
N GLY A 282 -23.63 2.42 13.25
CA GLY A 282 -22.25 2.42 12.78
C GLY A 282 -21.58 3.80 12.78
N ALA A 283 -22.17 4.87 13.32
CA ALA A 283 -21.60 6.22 13.22
C ALA A 283 -20.17 6.30 13.75
N ASP A 284 -19.84 5.58 14.82
CA ASP A 284 -18.52 5.41 15.46
C ASP A 284 -17.63 4.35 14.83
N HIS A 285 -18.04 3.78 13.71
CA HIS A 285 -17.28 2.76 13.00
C HIS A 285 -16.51 3.39 11.85
N VAL A 286 -15.24 3.00 11.77
CA VAL A 286 -14.32 3.40 10.70
C VAL A 286 -14.11 2.20 9.79
N VAL A 287 -14.41 2.38 8.51
CA VAL A 287 -14.18 1.42 7.43
C VAL A 287 -13.27 2.06 6.39
N LEU A 288 -12.46 1.24 5.72
CA LEU A 288 -11.46 1.72 4.78
C LEU A 288 -11.71 1.15 3.39
N PHE A 289 -11.71 2.05 2.41
CA PHE A 289 -11.73 1.77 0.98
C PHE A 289 -10.47 2.36 0.34
N SER A 290 -9.41 1.55 0.31
CA SER A 290 -8.05 1.97 -0.07
C SER A 290 -7.79 2.09 -1.58
N TRP A 291 -8.79 1.77 -2.42
CA TRP A 291 -8.62 1.71 -3.86
C TRP A 291 -9.82 2.31 -4.60
N GLY A 292 -9.55 2.98 -5.72
CA GLY A 292 -10.59 3.57 -6.55
C GLY A 292 -11.48 2.50 -7.20
N ARG A 293 -12.76 2.79 -7.44
CA ARG A 293 -13.83 1.88 -7.89
C ARG A 293 -14.32 0.87 -6.86
N PHE A 294 -13.61 0.65 -5.75
CA PHE A 294 -13.95 -0.45 -4.86
C PHE A 294 -15.35 -0.32 -4.23
N PRO A 295 -15.76 0.83 -3.65
CA PRO A 295 -17.12 0.98 -3.13
C PRO A 295 -18.19 0.72 -4.21
N CYS A 296 -17.87 0.94 -5.49
CA CYS A 296 -18.80 0.80 -6.61
C CYS A 296 -19.13 -0.65 -6.93
N ARG A 297 -18.24 -1.57 -6.55
CA ARG A 297 -18.39 -3.01 -6.78
C ARG A 297 -19.14 -3.71 -5.65
N LEU A 298 -19.59 -2.98 -4.64
CA LEU A 298 -20.31 -3.54 -3.49
C LEU A 298 -21.78 -3.09 -3.50
N PRO A 299 -22.71 -3.83 -4.13
CA PRO A 299 -24.12 -3.48 -4.09
C PRO A 299 -24.64 -3.31 -2.65
N GLY A 300 -25.35 -2.21 -2.38
CA GLY A 300 -25.99 -1.98 -1.08
C GLY A 300 -25.05 -1.56 0.06
N TRP A 301 -23.76 -1.30 -0.20
CA TRP A 301 -22.81 -0.98 0.87
C TRP A 301 -23.21 0.29 1.63
N ARG A 302 -23.71 1.31 0.93
CA ARG A 302 -24.08 2.60 1.54
C ARG A 302 -25.29 2.47 2.44
N GLU A 303 -26.23 1.61 2.09
CA GLU A 303 -27.37 1.29 2.94
C GLU A 303 -26.92 0.54 4.18
N ALA A 304 -25.97 -0.39 4.01
CA ALA A 304 -25.52 -1.29 5.06
C ALA A 304 -24.62 -0.63 6.12
N ILE A 305 -23.82 0.37 5.73
CA ILE A 305 -22.91 1.11 6.61
C ILE A 305 -23.10 2.64 6.49
N ARG A 306 -24.36 3.08 6.41
CA ARG A 306 -24.76 4.47 6.11
C ARG A 306 -24.05 5.51 6.96
N SER A 307 -24.05 5.31 8.28
CA SER A 307 -23.52 6.31 9.21
C SER A 307 -22.02 6.13 9.49
N ALA A 308 -21.44 4.99 9.14
CA ALA A 308 -20.01 4.72 9.31
C ALA A 308 -19.13 5.71 8.57
N ILE A 309 -17.97 6.00 9.16
CA ILE A 309 -16.94 6.84 8.58
C ILE A 309 -16.15 6.01 7.57
N ALA A 310 -16.25 6.37 6.29
CA ALA A 310 -15.41 5.79 5.26
C ALA A 310 -14.12 6.60 5.09
N LEU A 311 -12.99 5.93 5.24
CA LEU A 311 -11.70 6.41 4.74
C LEU A 311 -11.58 6.00 3.27
N GLN A 312 -11.45 6.96 2.35
CA GLN A 312 -11.45 6.70 0.90
C GLN A 312 -10.29 7.41 0.20
N VAL A 313 -9.85 6.92 -0.95
CA VAL A 313 -8.85 7.61 -1.80
C VAL A 313 -9.48 8.51 -2.87
N GLU A 314 -10.81 8.42 -3.04
CA GLU A 314 -11.60 9.22 -3.98
C GLU A 314 -13.03 9.42 -3.45
N ASP A 315 -13.76 10.38 -4.03
CA ASP A 315 -15.09 10.78 -3.58
C ASP A 315 -16.24 10.28 -4.47
N ARG A 316 -15.91 9.63 -5.59
CA ARG A 316 -16.87 9.22 -6.61
C ARG A 316 -16.63 7.80 -7.05
N CYS A 317 -17.73 7.16 -7.39
CA CYS A 317 -17.71 5.93 -8.13
C CYS A 317 -17.74 6.20 -9.62
N GLU A 318 -16.74 5.76 -10.36
CA GLU A 318 -16.89 5.65 -11.80
C GLU A 318 -17.85 4.49 -12.09
N ASP A 319 -19.12 4.83 -12.31
CA ASP A 319 -20.06 3.91 -12.95
C ASP A 319 -19.65 3.83 -14.43
N LEU A 320 -19.16 2.67 -14.86
CA LEU A 320 -18.78 2.42 -16.25
C LEU A 320 -19.97 2.62 -17.22
N ASN A 321 -21.19 2.78 -16.70
CA ASN A 321 -22.42 2.99 -17.45
C ASN A 321 -23.09 4.37 -17.25
N SER A 322 -22.48 5.30 -16.49
CA SER A 322 -23.06 6.64 -16.27
C SER A 322 -22.08 7.77 -16.58
N GLU A 323 -22.53 8.72 -17.40
CA GLU A 323 -21.79 9.96 -17.69
C GLU A 323 -21.72 10.90 -16.47
N GLU A 324 -22.59 10.71 -15.47
CA GLU A 324 -22.63 11.50 -14.23
C GLU A 324 -22.47 10.60 -12.98
N PRO A 325 -21.23 10.21 -12.63
CA PRO A 325 -20.96 9.41 -11.44
C PRO A 325 -21.38 10.15 -10.16
N GLN A 326 -22.28 9.52 -9.39
CA GLN A 326 -22.74 10.06 -8.10
C GLN A 326 -21.63 9.99 -7.06
N SER A 327 -21.52 11.02 -6.22
CA SER A 327 -20.54 11.05 -5.14
C SER A 327 -20.80 9.93 -4.13
N THR A 328 -19.78 9.11 -3.88
CA THR A 328 -19.72 8.07 -2.84
C THR A 328 -19.32 8.58 -1.47
N PHE A 329 -19.14 9.89 -1.35
CA PHE A 329 -18.51 10.53 -0.21
C PHE A 329 -19.40 11.57 0.43
N SER A 330 -19.48 11.53 1.75
CA SER A 330 -20.12 12.58 2.53
C SER A 330 -19.06 13.40 3.25
N ARG A 331 -18.85 14.65 2.81
CA ARG A 331 -17.90 15.61 3.40
C ARG A 331 -18.07 15.80 4.92
N TRP A 332 -19.27 15.53 5.43
CA TRP A 332 -19.62 15.68 6.84
C TRP A 332 -19.10 14.55 7.73
N LYS A 333 -18.84 13.36 7.19
CA LYS A 333 -18.41 12.18 7.96
C LYS A 333 -17.16 11.50 7.41
N ASP A 334 -17.07 11.34 6.09
CA ASP A 334 -16.03 10.58 5.42
C ASP A 334 -14.74 11.38 5.30
N ILE A 335 -13.62 10.70 5.09
CA ILE A 335 -12.28 11.31 5.02
C ILE A 335 -11.57 10.82 3.76
N ILE A 336 -11.12 11.76 2.92
CA ILE A 336 -10.19 11.44 1.85
C ILE A 336 -8.79 11.30 2.43
N ILE A 337 -8.18 10.14 2.25
CA ILE A 337 -6.82 9.80 2.67
C ILE A 337 -5.91 9.67 1.44
N PRO A 338 -4.60 9.88 1.59
CA PRO A 338 -3.67 9.72 0.49
C PRO A 338 -3.52 8.25 0.09
N GLY A 339 -3.32 8.03 -1.21
CA GLY A 339 -2.94 6.73 -1.74
C GLY A 339 -1.56 6.34 -1.22
N HIS A 340 -1.41 5.08 -0.81
CA HIS A 340 -0.14 4.58 -0.31
C HIS A 340 0.93 4.55 -1.41
N ILE A 341 2.07 5.19 -1.11
CA ILE A 341 3.33 4.96 -1.82
C ILE A 341 4.16 4.04 -0.95
N ASP A 342 4.45 2.90 -1.54
CA ASP A 342 5.53 1.99 -1.21
C ASP A 342 6.75 2.64 -0.55
N ARG A 343 7.21 2.07 0.55
CA ARG A 343 8.25 2.66 1.41
C ARG A 343 9.53 2.93 0.63
N TRP A 344 9.99 1.96 -0.15
CA TRP A 344 11.23 2.14 -0.92
C TRP A 344 11.07 3.25 -1.95
N ARG A 345 9.88 3.36 -2.54
CA ARG A 345 9.60 4.31 -3.60
C ARG A 345 9.54 5.70 -3.00
N ALA A 346 8.94 5.85 -1.83
CA ALA A 346 8.99 7.08 -1.06
C ALA A 346 10.44 7.48 -0.71
N LEU A 347 11.26 6.52 -0.25
CA LEU A 347 12.68 6.77 0.05
C LEU A 347 13.48 7.17 -1.20
N GLU A 348 13.29 6.49 -2.32
CA GLU A 348 13.98 6.78 -3.57
C GLU A 348 13.56 8.13 -4.15
N LEU A 349 12.26 8.41 -4.25
CA LEU A 349 11.75 9.70 -4.70
C LEU A 349 12.29 10.85 -3.85
N ARG A 350 12.34 10.67 -2.53
CA ARG A 350 12.93 11.66 -1.62
C ARG A 350 14.43 11.83 -1.84
N ARG A 351 15.17 10.76 -2.14
CA ARG A 351 16.60 10.84 -2.47
C ARG A 351 16.83 11.66 -3.74
N GLN A 352 15.89 11.59 -4.69
CA GLN A 352 15.92 12.33 -5.94
C GLN A 352 15.47 13.79 -5.79
N ASN A 353 14.89 14.20 -4.66
CA ASN A 353 14.39 15.56 -4.45
C ASN A 353 15.51 16.60 -4.51
N GLN A 354 15.68 17.25 -5.67
CA GLN A 354 16.68 18.30 -5.86
C GLN A 354 16.17 19.66 -5.36
N ALA A 355 17.13 20.53 -4.99
CA ALA A 355 16.87 21.94 -4.71
C ALA A 355 16.34 22.67 -5.96
N SER A 356 15.57 23.74 -5.77
CA SER A 356 14.92 24.49 -6.87
C SER A 356 15.89 24.92 -7.97
N SER A 357 17.12 25.32 -7.62
CA SER A 357 18.13 25.77 -8.59
C SER A 357 18.70 24.68 -9.49
N LYS A 358 18.45 23.40 -9.18
CA LYS A 358 18.91 22.23 -9.95
C LYS A 358 17.78 21.59 -10.75
N ARG A 359 16.59 22.23 -10.82
CA ARG A 359 15.43 21.73 -11.54
C ARG A 359 15.29 22.46 -12.86
N ASP A 360 15.71 21.82 -13.95
CA ASP A 360 15.79 22.38 -15.30
C ASP A 360 14.75 21.81 -16.27
N VAL A 361 14.05 20.73 -15.90
CA VAL A 361 12.91 20.21 -16.65
C VAL A 361 11.63 20.94 -16.22
N LEU A 362 10.94 21.63 -17.13
CA LEU A 362 9.74 22.38 -16.79
C LEU A 362 8.56 21.46 -16.44
N ILE A 363 8.26 20.48 -17.30
CA ILE A 363 7.09 19.60 -17.16
C ILE A 363 7.52 18.14 -17.30
N ALA A 364 7.12 17.29 -16.36
CA ALA A 364 7.28 15.84 -16.47
C ALA A 364 5.97 15.04 -16.31
N PHE A 365 5.77 14.04 -17.17
CA PHE A 365 4.76 12.99 -17.01
C PHE A 365 5.07 11.74 -17.86
N HIS A 366 5.29 10.61 -17.22
CA HIS A 366 5.47 9.33 -17.91
C HIS A 366 4.56 8.27 -17.29
N GLY A 367 3.74 7.60 -18.09
CA GLY A 367 2.80 6.60 -17.58
C GLY A 367 1.87 5.99 -18.61
N ARG A 368 0.79 5.37 -18.13
CA ARG A 368 -0.24 4.77 -18.99
C ARG A 368 -1.07 5.85 -19.68
N HIS A 369 -1.33 5.67 -20.97
CA HIS A 369 -2.20 6.53 -21.79
C HIS A 369 -2.85 5.69 -22.90
N GLY A 370 -3.79 6.30 -23.64
CA GLY A 370 -4.58 5.58 -24.65
C GLY A 370 -3.79 4.88 -25.76
N ASN A 371 -2.53 5.27 -26.01
CA ASN A 371 -1.72 4.63 -27.07
C ASN A 371 -0.87 3.45 -26.57
N ASN A 372 -0.73 3.26 -25.25
CA ASN A 372 0.08 2.17 -24.68
C ASN A 372 -0.71 1.26 -23.73
N THR A 373 -1.95 1.61 -23.37
CA THR A 373 -2.80 0.81 -22.50
C THR A 373 -4.28 1.07 -22.81
N ASP A 374 -4.98 0.05 -23.30
CA ASP A 374 -6.39 0.16 -23.73
C ASP A 374 -7.35 0.66 -22.65
N SER A 375 -7.12 0.30 -21.38
CA SER A 375 -7.95 0.76 -20.26
C SER A 375 -7.89 2.28 -20.01
N TYR A 376 -6.95 2.98 -20.64
CA TYR A 376 -6.81 4.44 -20.61
C TYR A 376 -7.26 5.14 -21.89
N SER A 377 -7.83 4.40 -22.86
CA SER A 377 -8.33 4.96 -24.14
C SER A 377 -9.35 6.09 -23.94
N ASN A 378 -10.23 5.97 -22.94
CA ASN A 378 -11.24 6.96 -22.60
C ASN A 378 -10.76 8.04 -21.59
N VAL A 379 -9.47 8.06 -21.26
CA VAL A 379 -8.87 9.06 -20.35
C VAL A 379 -8.20 10.16 -21.18
N SER A 380 -9.05 10.99 -21.79
CA SER A 380 -8.63 11.97 -22.83
C SER A 380 -7.55 12.96 -22.37
N VAL A 381 -7.54 13.35 -21.10
CA VAL A 381 -6.52 14.26 -20.56
C VAL A 381 -5.10 13.72 -20.71
N ARG A 382 -4.89 12.40 -20.60
CA ARG A 382 -3.56 11.79 -20.77
C ARG A 382 -3.09 11.82 -22.21
N THR A 383 -4.01 11.72 -23.16
CA THR A 383 -3.72 11.90 -24.58
C THR A 383 -3.38 13.35 -24.89
N ARG A 384 -4.11 14.31 -24.31
CA ARG A 384 -3.83 15.76 -24.46
C ARG A 384 -2.46 16.16 -23.92
N ILE A 385 -1.98 15.52 -22.85
CA ILE A 385 -0.63 15.77 -22.33
C ILE A 385 0.43 15.53 -23.42
N LEU A 386 0.24 14.52 -24.27
CA LEU A 386 1.18 14.17 -25.33
C LEU A 386 1.27 15.25 -26.42
N GLU A 387 0.29 16.14 -26.53
CA GLU A 387 0.36 17.29 -27.45
C GLU A 387 1.47 18.28 -27.09
N MET A 388 2.01 18.19 -25.86
CA MET A 388 3.16 18.97 -25.41
C MET A 388 4.51 18.28 -25.69
N GLU A 389 4.51 17.06 -26.21
CA GLU A 389 5.74 16.35 -26.58
C GLU A 389 6.57 17.18 -27.59
N GLY A 390 7.88 17.27 -27.34
CA GLY A 390 8.81 18.06 -28.15
C GLY A 390 8.86 19.57 -27.84
N LEU A 391 8.02 20.08 -26.91
CA LEU A 391 8.16 21.45 -26.43
C LEU A 391 9.41 21.61 -25.53
N PRO A 392 10.08 22.78 -25.55
CA PRO A 392 11.26 23.02 -24.70
C PRO A 392 10.95 22.81 -23.21
N GLY A 393 11.76 22.00 -22.54
CA GLY A 393 11.64 21.69 -21.11
C GLY A 393 10.52 20.69 -20.78
N VAL A 394 9.92 20.02 -21.77
CA VAL A 394 8.83 19.05 -21.54
C VAL A 394 9.34 17.62 -21.78
N SER A 395 9.10 16.75 -20.80
CA SER A 395 9.36 15.32 -20.87
C SER A 395 8.08 14.55 -20.55
N VAL A 396 7.36 14.14 -21.60
CA VAL A 396 6.08 13.44 -21.47
C VAL A 396 6.00 12.20 -22.35
N GLY A 397 5.30 11.14 -21.90
CA GLY A 397 5.10 9.95 -22.72
C GLY A 397 4.72 8.68 -21.97
N GLY A 398 5.13 7.54 -22.54
CA GLY A 398 4.99 6.20 -21.95
C GLY A 398 5.99 5.94 -20.83
N PHE A 399 6.21 4.68 -20.45
CA PHE A 399 7.14 4.32 -19.39
C PHE A 399 8.61 4.59 -19.76
N ILE A 400 9.40 5.02 -18.77
CA ILE A 400 10.86 5.22 -18.86
C ILE A 400 11.54 4.64 -17.61
N GLU A 401 12.82 4.29 -17.71
CA GLU A 401 13.58 3.72 -16.60
C GLU A 401 13.90 4.77 -15.51
N ASP A 402 14.39 5.94 -15.89
CA ASP A 402 14.88 6.97 -14.97
C ASP A 402 13.78 7.94 -14.47
N TYR A 403 12.54 7.44 -14.34
CA TYR A 403 11.39 8.30 -14.02
C TYR A 403 11.55 9.03 -12.69
N HIS A 404 12.09 8.38 -11.65
CA HIS A 404 12.25 9.01 -10.33
C HIS A 404 13.27 10.16 -10.35
N GLU A 405 14.37 10.01 -11.08
CA GLU A 405 15.37 11.07 -11.27
C GLU A 405 14.78 12.24 -12.07
N LEU A 406 14.07 11.95 -13.16
CA LEU A 406 13.36 12.96 -13.94
C LEU A 406 12.45 13.82 -13.06
N LEU A 407 11.64 13.21 -12.20
CA LEU A 407 10.77 13.94 -11.27
C LEU A 407 11.56 14.81 -10.28
N GLY A 408 12.71 14.30 -9.82
CA GLY A 408 13.63 15.01 -8.95
C GLY A 408 14.21 16.28 -9.57
N MET A 409 14.41 16.27 -10.89
CA MET A 409 14.91 17.41 -11.69
C MET A 409 13.79 18.27 -12.29
N SER A 410 12.52 17.89 -12.14
CA SER A 410 11.39 18.59 -12.75
C SER A 410 10.81 19.69 -11.86
N ILE A 411 10.39 20.80 -12.44
CA ILE A 411 9.71 21.89 -11.74
C ILE A 411 8.26 21.50 -11.47
N PHE A 412 7.52 21.16 -12.54
CA PHE A 412 6.12 20.77 -12.49
C PHE A 412 5.93 19.32 -12.94
N CYS A 413 5.11 18.57 -12.20
CA CYS A 413 4.82 17.17 -12.53
C CYS A 413 3.32 16.99 -12.68
N LEU A 414 2.91 16.44 -13.82
CA LEU A 414 1.49 16.29 -14.10
C LEU A 414 0.93 15.09 -13.34
N ALA A 415 -0.21 15.30 -12.70
CA ALA A 415 -1.00 14.29 -12.02
C ALA A 415 -2.37 14.18 -12.71
N PRO A 416 -2.43 13.61 -13.94
CA PRO A 416 -3.70 13.34 -14.59
C PRO A 416 -4.46 12.24 -13.87
N ARG A 417 -5.79 12.36 -13.90
CA ARG A 417 -6.68 11.33 -13.37
C ARG A 417 -6.30 9.94 -13.89
N GLY A 418 -6.56 8.95 -13.06
CA GLY A 418 -6.51 7.56 -13.46
C GLY A 418 -7.67 7.21 -14.38
N ILE A 419 -8.08 5.95 -14.33
CA ILE A 419 -9.38 5.60 -14.91
C ILE A 419 -10.48 6.31 -14.10
N THR A 420 -10.36 6.32 -12.77
CA THR A 420 -11.16 7.17 -11.88
C THR A 420 -10.48 8.53 -11.57
N PRO A 421 -11.16 9.48 -10.89
CA PRO A 421 -10.62 10.83 -10.68
C PRO A 421 -9.28 10.92 -9.93
N TRP A 422 -8.94 9.95 -9.08
CA TRP A 422 -7.70 9.98 -8.30
C TRP A 422 -6.50 9.42 -9.09
N THR A 423 -5.28 9.70 -8.61
CA THR A 423 -4.04 9.18 -9.22
C THR A 423 -2.89 9.10 -8.23
N ILE A 424 -2.05 8.07 -8.35
CA ILE A 424 -0.81 7.93 -7.57
C ILE A 424 0.27 8.93 -7.99
N HIS A 425 0.20 9.46 -9.22
CA HIS A 425 1.16 10.43 -9.74
C HIS A 425 1.19 11.71 -8.88
N LEU A 426 0.07 12.07 -8.24
CA LEU A 426 0.01 13.19 -7.31
C LEU A 426 1.00 13.03 -6.15
N TYR A 427 0.93 11.88 -5.48
CA TYR A 427 1.76 11.62 -4.31
C TYR A 427 3.23 11.38 -4.73
N VAL A 428 3.45 10.72 -5.87
CA VAL A 428 4.80 10.48 -6.41
C VAL A 428 5.51 11.79 -6.75
N ALA A 429 4.80 12.76 -7.34
CA ALA A 429 5.33 14.10 -7.59
C ALA A 429 5.73 14.80 -6.29
N ILE A 430 4.86 14.76 -5.27
CA ILE A 430 5.11 15.39 -3.98
C ILE A 430 6.34 14.78 -3.28
N MET A 431 6.48 13.45 -3.27
CA MET A 431 7.66 12.78 -2.68
C MET A 431 8.97 13.13 -3.38
N ALA A 432 8.94 13.33 -4.70
CA ALA A 432 10.07 13.80 -5.47
C ALA A 432 10.34 15.31 -5.32
N GLY A 433 9.53 16.03 -4.54
CA GLY A 433 9.58 17.49 -4.40
C GLY A 433 9.11 18.25 -5.64
N CYS A 434 8.49 17.59 -6.62
CA CYS A 434 8.02 18.26 -7.83
C CYS A 434 6.66 18.93 -7.57
N ILE A 435 6.41 20.12 -8.10
CA ILE A 435 5.15 20.84 -7.89
C ILE A 435 4.03 20.13 -8.68
N PRO A 436 3.04 19.51 -8.02
CA PRO A 436 1.99 18.77 -8.71
C PRO A 436 1.03 19.68 -9.49
N ILE A 437 0.80 19.33 -10.75
CA ILE A 437 -0.29 19.86 -11.57
C ILE A 437 -1.43 18.85 -11.59
N ILE A 438 -2.49 19.12 -10.86
CA ILE A 438 -3.66 18.24 -10.74
C ILE A 438 -4.52 18.42 -11.98
N LEU A 439 -4.56 17.37 -12.82
CA LEU A 439 -5.33 17.31 -14.05
C LEU A 439 -6.48 16.30 -13.87
N SER A 440 -7.39 16.67 -12.97
CA SER A 440 -8.58 15.90 -12.64
C SER A 440 -9.67 16.84 -12.13
N ASP A 441 -10.74 17.01 -12.90
CA ASP A 441 -11.78 18.01 -12.63
C ASP A 441 -12.63 17.63 -11.42
N HIS A 442 -12.68 16.34 -11.06
CA HIS A 442 -13.50 15.81 -9.98
C HIS A 442 -12.71 15.14 -8.85
N PHE A 443 -11.39 15.38 -8.76
CA PHE A 443 -10.61 14.81 -7.66
C PHE A 443 -10.80 15.61 -6.37
N GLU A 444 -11.35 14.97 -5.34
CA GLU A 444 -11.26 15.45 -3.96
C GLU A 444 -9.91 15.11 -3.36
N LEU A 445 -9.26 16.12 -2.78
CA LEU A 445 -7.89 16.00 -2.30
C LEU A 445 -7.87 15.62 -0.82
N PRO A 446 -6.88 14.83 -0.36
CA PRO A 446 -6.79 14.48 1.05
C PRO A 446 -6.53 15.72 1.92
N PHE A 447 -7.16 15.72 3.09
CA PHE A 447 -6.95 16.70 4.16
C PHE A 447 -7.12 18.18 3.74
N GLN A 448 -8.08 18.48 2.84
CA GLN A 448 -8.37 19.86 2.40
C GLN A 448 -8.71 20.83 3.54
N ASP A 449 -9.22 20.34 4.67
CA ASP A 449 -9.52 21.14 5.85
C ASP A 449 -8.25 21.49 6.67
N ARG A 450 -7.12 20.89 6.33
CA ARG A 450 -5.82 21.10 6.97
C ARG A 450 -4.80 21.75 6.04
N LEU A 451 -4.82 21.38 4.76
CA LEU A 451 -3.77 21.73 3.81
C LEU A 451 -4.25 22.81 2.84
N ASN A 452 -3.49 23.90 2.74
CA ASN A 452 -3.69 24.89 1.68
C ASN A 452 -3.07 24.37 0.38
N TRP A 453 -3.79 23.50 -0.34
CA TRP A 453 -3.32 22.93 -1.61
C TRP A 453 -2.86 23.98 -2.63
N GLN A 454 -3.47 25.17 -2.65
CA GLN A 454 -3.10 26.25 -3.57
C GLN A 454 -1.68 26.79 -3.35
N SER A 455 -1.09 26.55 -2.17
CA SER A 455 0.27 27.00 -1.86
C SER A 455 1.36 26.10 -2.48
N PHE A 456 1.04 24.85 -2.82
CA PHE A 456 2.02 23.87 -3.31
C PHE A 456 1.56 23.06 -4.51
N SER A 457 0.39 23.36 -5.10
CA SER A 457 -0.12 22.69 -6.30
C SER A 457 -0.87 23.66 -7.21
N ILE A 458 -1.08 23.24 -8.46
CA ILE A 458 -1.96 23.92 -9.41
C ILE A 458 -3.02 22.91 -9.86
N ARG A 459 -4.30 23.27 -9.76
CA ARG A 459 -5.39 22.51 -10.38
C ARG A 459 -5.73 23.15 -11.73
N TRP A 460 -5.72 22.37 -12.80
CA TRP A 460 -5.95 22.88 -14.15
C TRP A 460 -7.04 22.07 -14.87
N PRO A 461 -7.95 22.72 -15.63
CA PRO A 461 -9.04 22.03 -16.32
C PRO A 461 -8.54 20.97 -17.30
N GLU A 462 -9.09 19.75 -17.23
CA GLU A 462 -8.68 18.64 -18.09
C GLU A 462 -8.77 19.00 -19.58
N ASN A 463 -9.85 19.68 -19.97
CA ASN A 463 -10.14 20.06 -21.36
C ASN A 463 -9.26 21.17 -21.93
N ARG A 464 -8.51 21.90 -21.07
CA ARG A 464 -7.54 22.94 -21.48
C ARG A 464 -6.10 22.50 -21.29
N THR A 465 -5.87 21.20 -21.09
CA THR A 465 -4.53 20.61 -21.05
C THR A 465 -3.87 20.70 -22.43
N GLY A 466 -2.54 20.82 -22.46
CA GLY A 466 -1.76 20.94 -23.70
C GLY A 466 -1.03 22.29 -23.74
N ARG A 467 -1.03 22.95 -24.89
CA ARG A 467 -0.28 24.20 -25.10
C ARG A 467 -0.70 25.34 -24.18
N GLU A 468 -1.98 25.45 -23.83
CA GLU A 468 -2.47 26.48 -22.90
C GLU A 468 -1.88 26.30 -21.49
N LEU A 469 -1.85 25.06 -20.99
CA LEU A 469 -1.20 24.73 -19.73
C LEU A 469 0.30 25.06 -19.79
N TYR A 470 0.98 24.65 -20.86
CA TYR A 470 2.41 24.93 -21.04
C TYR A 470 2.71 26.45 -20.98
N GLN A 471 1.93 27.25 -21.69
CA GLN A 471 2.06 28.72 -21.68
C GLN A 471 1.81 29.32 -20.29
N HIS A 472 0.81 28.80 -19.57
CA HIS A 472 0.55 29.23 -18.20
C HIS A 472 1.74 28.94 -17.29
N LEU A 473 2.27 27.71 -17.31
CA LEU A 473 3.39 27.31 -16.45
C LEU A 473 4.67 28.11 -16.75
N LEU A 474 4.93 28.45 -18.02
CA LEU A 474 6.03 29.35 -18.40
C LEU A 474 5.88 30.78 -17.84
N SER A 475 4.64 31.24 -17.63
CA SER A 475 4.36 32.60 -17.16
C SER A 475 4.53 32.77 -15.65
N ILE A 476 4.69 31.67 -14.89
CA ILE A 476 4.77 31.72 -13.43
C ILE A 476 6.14 32.26 -13.01
N PRO A 477 6.20 33.32 -12.19
CA PRO A 477 7.46 33.87 -11.70
C PRO A 477 8.29 32.86 -10.90
N VAL A 478 9.61 32.91 -11.05
CA VAL A 478 10.56 31.96 -10.41
C VAL A 478 10.48 32.01 -8.88
N ASP A 479 10.24 33.18 -8.28
CA ASP A 479 10.07 33.33 -6.83
C ASP A 479 8.81 32.63 -6.32
N VAL A 480 7.73 32.64 -7.10
CA VAL A 480 6.50 31.87 -6.82
C VAL A 480 6.78 30.38 -6.91
N ILE A 481 7.47 29.93 -7.97
CA ILE A 481 7.88 28.52 -8.13
C ILE A 481 8.72 28.06 -6.93
N HIS A 482 9.70 28.87 -6.52
CA HIS A 482 10.53 28.56 -5.35
C HIS A 482 9.72 28.52 -4.05
N ALA A 483 8.71 29.38 -3.89
CA ALA A 483 7.80 29.34 -2.75
C ALA A 483 6.97 28.05 -2.75
N MET A 484 6.33 27.72 -3.87
CA MET A 484 5.55 26.50 -4.01
C MET A 484 6.38 25.25 -3.74
N LYS A 485 7.62 25.19 -4.24
CA LYS A 485 8.55 24.08 -3.98
C LYS A 485 8.84 23.89 -2.49
N ARG A 486 9.06 24.97 -1.74
CA ARG A 486 9.26 24.89 -0.28
C ARG A 486 8.03 24.34 0.42
N GLU A 487 6.83 24.75 -0.01
CA GLU A 487 5.58 24.23 0.54
C GLU A 487 5.37 22.75 0.20
N VAL A 488 5.77 22.29 -1.00
CA VAL A 488 5.79 20.85 -1.34
C VAL A 488 6.67 20.08 -0.33
N ASP A 489 7.90 20.55 -0.09
CA ASP A 489 8.83 19.89 0.83
C ASP A 489 8.31 19.87 2.28
N GLU A 490 7.71 20.98 2.72
CA GLU A 490 7.18 21.11 4.08
C GLU A 490 5.98 20.20 4.32
N HIS A 491 5.15 19.98 3.29
CA HIS A 491 3.91 19.22 3.37
C HIS A 491 4.02 17.77 2.90
N ALA A 492 5.13 17.33 2.30
CA ALA A 492 5.31 15.96 1.81
C ALA A 492 5.01 14.89 2.88
N CYS A 493 5.35 15.16 4.13
CA CYS A 493 5.11 14.25 5.25
C CYS A 493 3.63 13.90 5.46
N TRP A 494 2.68 14.75 5.08
CA TRP A 494 1.24 14.46 5.17
C TRP A 494 0.78 13.33 4.25
N PHE A 495 1.61 12.96 3.27
CA PHE A 495 1.34 11.92 2.28
C PHE A 495 2.28 10.72 2.44
N ASP A 496 3.19 10.75 3.43
CA ASP A 496 4.18 9.71 3.70
C ASP A 496 3.74 8.87 4.91
N TYR A 497 3.24 7.65 4.65
CA TYR A 497 2.87 6.69 5.69
C TYR A 497 4.05 6.21 6.55
N TYR A 498 5.28 6.53 6.14
CA TYR A 498 6.52 6.20 6.82
C TYR A 498 7.26 7.42 7.35
N SER A 499 6.57 8.58 7.41
CA SER A 499 7.19 9.81 7.89
C SER A 499 7.71 9.67 9.32
N SER A 500 8.95 10.09 9.53
CA SER A 500 9.56 10.24 10.86
C SER A 500 9.39 11.65 11.44
N LYS A 501 8.74 12.58 10.71
CA LYS A 501 8.53 13.96 11.18
C LYS A 501 7.46 13.95 12.27
N SER A 502 7.84 14.38 13.47
CA SER A 502 6.93 14.45 14.62
C SER A 502 5.69 15.29 14.29
N GLY A 503 4.51 14.73 14.55
CA GLY A 503 3.24 15.41 14.29
C GLY A 503 2.88 15.58 12.81
N CYS A 504 3.58 14.93 11.87
CA CYS A 504 3.23 14.99 10.44
C CYS A 504 3.24 13.61 9.79
N SER A 505 2.05 13.08 9.53
CA SER A 505 1.83 11.85 8.75
C SER A 505 0.36 11.75 8.32
N PRO A 506 0.03 10.88 7.35
CA PRO A 506 -1.36 10.54 7.05
C PRO A 506 -2.14 10.12 8.30
N TYR A 507 -1.53 9.37 9.22
CA TYR A 507 -2.18 8.93 10.45
C TYR A 507 -2.57 10.10 11.35
N VAL A 508 -1.65 11.06 11.57
CA VAL A 508 -1.93 12.25 12.40
C VAL A 508 -3.08 13.07 11.81
N ALA A 509 -3.06 13.30 10.51
CA ALA A 509 -4.11 14.06 9.85
C ALA A 509 -5.46 13.35 9.94
N THR A 510 -5.50 12.04 9.68
CA THR A 510 -6.71 11.22 9.80
C THR A 510 -7.26 11.22 11.24
N LEU A 511 -6.42 11.02 12.26
CA LEU A 511 -6.84 11.06 13.66
C LEU A 511 -7.42 12.42 14.06
N ALA A 512 -6.75 13.52 13.69
CA ALA A 512 -7.24 14.86 13.97
C ALA A 512 -8.60 15.12 13.31
N THR A 513 -8.80 14.62 12.09
CA THR A 513 -10.10 14.71 11.41
C THR A 513 -11.14 13.84 12.10
N LEU A 514 -10.83 12.60 12.46
CA LEU A 514 -11.73 11.70 13.19
C LEU A 514 -12.17 12.30 14.53
N GLU A 515 -11.25 12.89 15.29
CA GLU A 515 -11.54 13.56 16.56
C GLU A 515 -12.52 14.73 16.35
N ARG A 516 -12.27 15.58 15.33
CA ARG A 516 -13.20 16.65 14.97
C ARG A 516 -14.58 16.12 14.59
N ARG A 517 -14.64 15.03 13.82
CA ARG A 517 -15.92 14.39 13.44
C ARG A 517 -16.67 13.89 14.66
N LEU A 518 -16.00 13.27 15.63
CA LEU A 518 -16.61 12.85 16.89
C LEU A 518 -17.17 14.02 17.70
N GLN A 519 -16.43 15.12 17.80
CA GLN A 519 -16.87 16.32 18.53
C GLN A 519 -18.07 17.00 17.86
N GLN A 520 -18.14 16.97 16.53
CA GLN A 520 -19.20 17.57 15.72
C GLN A 520 -20.43 16.67 15.55
N ARG A 521 -20.39 15.41 16.01
CA ARG A 521 -21.55 14.53 15.95
C ARG A 521 -22.68 15.11 16.80
N PRO A 522 -23.91 15.12 16.27
CA PRO A 522 -25.08 15.30 17.12
C PRO A 522 -25.05 14.22 18.21
N ARG A 523 -24.89 14.61 19.47
CA ARG A 523 -24.87 13.68 20.62
C ARG A 523 -26.26 13.08 20.94
N TYR A 524 -27.24 13.24 20.05
CA TYR A 524 -28.62 12.87 20.31
C TYR A 524 -28.94 11.48 19.75
N ALA A 525 -29.19 10.53 20.66
CA ALA A 525 -29.57 9.15 20.36
C ALA A 525 -31.04 8.84 20.72
N GLY A 526 -31.87 9.84 21.01
CA GLY A 526 -33.24 9.65 21.51
C GLY A 526 -34.28 10.41 20.72
N ARG A 527 -35.53 9.90 20.72
CA ARG A 527 -36.71 10.60 20.18
C ARG A 527 -37.18 11.78 21.05
N TRP A 528 -36.66 11.93 22.27
CA TRP A 528 -37.13 12.92 23.25
C TRP A 528 -35.98 13.51 24.08
N TRP A 529 -36.11 14.78 24.50
CA TRP A 529 -35.23 15.47 25.44
C TRP A 529 -36.04 16.31 26.44
N SER A 530 -35.64 16.33 27.71
CA SER A 530 -36.18 17.20 28.76
C SER A 530 -35.10 17.49 29.82
N PRO A 531 -35.08 18.70 30.40
CA PRO A 531 -34.19 19.03 31.52
C PRO A 531 -34.62 18.42 32.88
N GLU A 532 -35.79 17.80 32.99
CA GLU A 532 -36.25 17.12 34.21
C GLU A 532 -36.28 15.59 34.08
N PRO A 533 -35.98 14.84 35.16
CA PRO A 533 -36.08 13.38 35.15
C PRO A 533 -37.55 12.96 34.95
N VAL A 534 -37.76 11.99 34.05
CA VAL A 534 -39.07 11.37 33.85
C VAL A 534 -39.49 10.70 35.18
N PRO A 535 -40.67 11.00 35.74
CA PRO A 535 -41.15 10.34 36.94
C PRO A 535 -41.28 8.83 36.70
N SER A 536 -40.81 8.04 37.66
CA SER A 536 -40.77 6.57 37.65
C SER A 536 -42.12 5.90 37.49
#